data_AF-A0A1W0E5B7-F1
#
_entry.id   AF-A0A1W0E5B7-F1
#
_cell.length_a   1.000
_cell.length_b   1.000
_cell.length_c   1.000
_cell.angle_alpha   90.00
_cell.angle_beta   90.00
_cell.angle_gamma   90.00
#
_symmetry.space_group_name_H-M   'P 1'
#
loop_
_entity.id
_entity.type
_entity.pdbx_description
1 polymer ?
#
loop_
_entity_poly.entity_id
_entity_poly.type
_entity_poly.pdbx_seq_one_letter_code
_entity_poly.pdbx_strand_id
1 'polypeptide(L)'
;MSAIKLDDFFYKVDFSEMETVFNALNISPKIKVFKSIKEEEIFKTNFIKSQIGSEMLVLDRSFDLITPLLCNWHYQSAISQYFKYENFNVEIARKEYALKDDFFLKNKFNDIETVGENLKEEVQDLERKRHNINNYQFDDIEGVTTLSKVVDINMNVFKHVLDETLRNQELGEVEIKILKGNSEDLVLFQKAVKNM
;
A
#
# COMPACT_ATOMS: atom_id res chain seq x y z
N MET A 1 2.58 -10.68 -15.48
CA MET A 1 1.81 -9.90 -14.49
C MET A 1 2.35 -8.48 -14.52
N SER A 2 1.52 -7.53 -14.95
CA SER A 2 1.86 -6.11 -15.08
C SER A 2 1.14 -5.31 -13.99
N ALA A 3 1.66 -4.13 -13.64
CA ALA A 3 1.00 -3.23 -12.71
C ALA A 3 0.71 -1.89 -13.38
N ILE A 4 -0.52 -1.40 -13.29
CA ILE A 4 -0.94 -0.08 -13.79
C ILE A 4 -1.05 0.86 -12.61
N LYS A 5 -0.42 2.03 -12.71
CA LYS A 5 -0.68 3.17 -11.83
C LYS A 5 -1.70 4.09 -12.51
N LEU A 6 -2.92 4.15 -12.00
CA LEU A 6 -3.97 5.09 -12.49
C LEU A 6 -4.10 6.31 -11.56
N ASP A 7 -3.82 6.12 -10.28
CA ASP A 7 -3.92 7.07 -9.18
C ASP A 7 -2.77 6.75 -8.19
N ASP A 8 -2.98 6.95 -6.88
CA ASP A 8 -1.99 6.53 -5.88
C ASP A 8 -1.90 4.99 -5.72
N PHE A 9 -2.74 4.21 -6.41
CA PHE A 9 -2.70 2.73 -6.39
C PHE A 9 -1.99 2.14 -7.59
N PHE A 10 -1.35 0.99 -7.34
CA PHE A 10 -0.91 0.07 -8.37
C PHE A 10 -1.90 -1.10 -8.45
N TYR A 11 -2.50 -1.27 -9.62
CA TYR A 11 -3.42 -2.37 -9.91
C TYR A 11 -2.67 -3.44 -10.69
N LYS A 12 -2.72 -4.69 -10.23
CA LYS A 12 -2.23 -5.82 -11.01
C LYS A 12 -3.23 -6.08 -12.13
N VAL A 13 -2.78 -5.92 -13.37
CA VAL A 13 -3.61 -6.14 -14.56
C VAL A 13 -2.77 -6.94 -15.54
N ASP A 14 -3.34 -7.99 -16.10
CA ASP A 14 -2.66 -8.70 -17.17
C ASP A 14 -2.67 -7.84 -18.44
N PHE A 15 -1.57 -7.89 -19.18
CA PHE A 15 -1.38 -6.99 -20.31
C PHE A 15 -2.50 -7.13 -21.37
N SER A 16 -3.10 -8.32 -21.47
CA SER A 16 -4.27 -8.60 -22.31
C SER A 16 -5.54 -7.83 -21.93
N GLU A 17 -5.65 -7.35 -20.68
CA GLU A 17 -6.82 -6.64 -20.16
C GLU A 17 -6.65 -5.11 -20.24
N MET A 18 -5.50 -4.62 -20.70
CA MET A 18 -5.22 -3.18 -20.84
C MET A 18 -6.24 -2.47 -21.74
N GLU A 19 -6.69 -3.14 -22.80
CA GLU A 19 -7.72 -2.60 -23.70
C GLU A 19 -9.04 -2.34 -22.95
N THR A 20 -9.43 -3.24 -22.05
CA THR A 20 -10.62 -3.08 -21.21
C THR A 20 -10.50 -1.87 -20.31
N VAL A 21 -9.31 -1.65 -19.70
CA VAL A 21 -9.04 -0.48 -18.85
C VAL A 21 -9.18 0.82 -19.65
N PHE A 22 -8.59 0.89 -20.85
CA PHE A 22 -8.68 2.10 -21.68
C PHE A 22 -10.10 2.38 -22.19
N ASN A 23 -10.83 1.34 -22.57
CA ASN A 23 -12.23 1.45 -22.96
C ASN A 23 -13.11 1.93 -21.80
N ALA A 24 -12.91 1.40 -20.58
CA ALA A 24 -13.64 1.83 -19.39
C ALA A 24 -13.36 3.30 -19.03
N LEU A 25 -12.12 3.76 -19.24
CA LEU A 25 -11.72 5.15 -19.03
C LEU A 25 -12.03 6.08 -20.22
N ASN A 26 -12.49 5.54 -21.34
CA ASN A 26 -12.72 6.27 -22.60
C ASN A 26 -11.47 7.03 -23.10
N ILE A 27 -10.29 6.41 -22.98
CA ILE A 27 -8.99 7.00 -23.38
C ILE A 27 -8.31 6.20 -24.49
N SER A 28 -7.48 6.89 -25.27
CA SER A 28 -6.62 6.30 -26.31
C SER A 28 -5.19 6.82 -26.13
N PRO A 29 -4.41 6.21 -25.20
CA PRO A 29 -3.14 6.79 -24.80
C PRO A 29 -2.06 6.63 -25.89
N LYS A 30 -1.20 7.64 -26.02
CA LYS A 30 0.06 7.52 -26.72
C LYS A 30 1.02 6.71 -25.87
N ILE A 31 1.40 5.53 -26.35
CA ILE A 31 2.22 4.62 -25.58
C ILE A 31 3.71 4.90 -25.82
N LYS A 32 4.48 4.98 -24.72
CA LYS A 32 5.93 5.16 -24.67
C LYS A 32 6.52 3.96 -23.94
N VAL A 33 7.45 3.25 -24.58
CA VAL A 33 8.03 2.03 -24.05
C VAL A 33 9.47 2.28 -23.62
N PHE A 34 9.84 1.79 -22.43
CA PHE A 34 11.23 1.83 -22.00
C PHE A 34 12.06 0.86 -22.83
N LYS A 35 13.26 1.31 -23.25
CA LYS A 35 14.09 0.71 -24.30
C LYS A 35 14.38 -0.80 -24.16
N SER A 36 14.24 -1.36 -22.96
CA SER A 36 14.48 -2.79 -22.69
C SER A 36 13.35 -3.72 -23.15
N ILE A 37 12.15 -3.21 -23.46
CA ILE A 37 11.01 -4.04 -23.88
C ILE A 37 10.88 -4.05 -25.40
N LYS A 38 10.66 -5.24 -26.00
CA LYS A 38 10.39 -5.37 -27.44
C LYS A 38 8.98 -4.88 -27.75
N GLU A 39 8.86 -3.87 -28.62
CA GLU A 39 7.57 -3.25 -29.00
C GLU A 39 6.56 -4.26 -29.58
N GLU A 40 7.04 -5.33 -30.22
CA GLU A 40 6.24 -6.36 -30.90
C GLU A 40 5.31 -7.15 -29.97
N GLU A 41 5.59 -7.19 -28.66
CA GLU A 41 4.79 -7.90 -27.65
C GLU A 41 3.64 -7.03 -27.08
N ILE A 42 3.71 -5.71 -27.24
CA ILE A 42 2.87 -4.73 -26.52
C ILE A 42 1.64 -4.31 -27.36
N PHE A 43 1.65 -4.48 -28.70
CA PHE A 43 0.61 -3.87 -29.54
C PHE A 43 0.02 -4.81 -30.60
N LYS A 44 -1.17 -5.34 -30.32
CA LYS A 44 -2.10 -5.87 -31.34
C LYS A 44 -3.51 -5.26 -31.25
N THR A 45 -3.70 -4.21 -30.46
CA THR A 45 -5.03 -3.68 -30.14
C THR A 45 -5.27 -2.34 -30.83
N ASN A 46 -6.35 -2.27 -31.62
CA ASN A 46 -6.80 -1.05 -32.27
C ASN A 46 -7.68 -0.27 -31.29
N PHE A 47 -7.12 0.75 -30.62
CA PHE A 47 -7.90 1.59 -29.71
C PHE A 47 -8.92 2.46 -30.45
N ILE A 48 -10.10 2.64 -29.87
CA ILE A 48 -11.08 3.62 -30.34
C ILE A 48 -10.49 5.01 -30.16
N LYS A 49 -10.49 5.84 -31.22
CA LYS A 49 -10.00 7.22 -31.15
C LYS A 49 -10.74 8.01 -30.07
N SER A 50 -10.04 8.34 -28.99
CA SER A 50 -10.50 9.27 -27.94
C SER A 50 -10.05 10.71 -28.25
N GLN A 51 -10.80 11.70 -27.76
CA GLN A 51 -10.47 13.12 -27.87
C GLN A 51 -9.45 13.60 -26.81
N ILE A 52 -9.21 12.81 -25.76
CA ILE A 52 -8.37 13.21 -24.63
C ILE A 52 -6.93 12.72 -24.86
N GLY A 53 -6.00 13.65 -24.98
CA GLY A 53 -4.57 13.36 -25.03
C GLY A 53 -4.11 12.72 -23.73
N SER A 54 -3.76 11.44 -23.76
CA SER A 54 -3.22 10.69 -22.63
C SER A 54 -1.93 9.99 -23.06
N GLU A 55 -1.03 9.72 -22.12
CA GLU A 55 0.20 8.97 -22.38
C GLU A 55 0.26 7.74 -21.47
N MET A 56 0.70 6.61 -22.01
CA MET A 56 0.99 5.40 -21.23
C MET A 56 2.50 5.19 -21.26
N LEU A 57 3.12 5.04 -20.09
CA LEU A 57 4.52 4.68 -19.97
C LEU A 57 4.64 3.20 -19.60
N VAL A 58 5.32 2.41 -20.43
CA VAL A 58 5.58 0.99 -20.19
C VAL A 58 7.01 0.83 -19.70
N LEU A 59 7.16 0.39 -18.46
CA LEU A 59 8.45 0.23 -17.80
C LEU A 59 8.70 -1.24 -17.47
N ASP A 60 9.90 -1.74 -17.81
CA ASP A 60 10.35 -3.06 -17.36
C ASP A 60 10.97 -2.92 -15.98
N ARG A 61 10.64 -3.80 -15.02
CA ARG A 61 11.16 -3.74 -13.64
C ARG A 61 12.69 -3.62 -13.57
N SER A 62 13.42 -4.08 -14.58
CA SER A 62 14.88 -3.91 -14.70
C SER A 62 15.36 -2.46 -14.65
N PHE A 63 14.50 -1.46 -14.91
CA PHE A 63 14.88 -0.05 -14.81
C PHE A 63 15.22 0.38 -13.37
N ASP A 64 14.65 -0.32 -12.38
CA ASP A 64 14.85 -0.04 -10.97
C ASP A 64 14.68 -1.35 -10.19
N LEU A 65 15.78 -2.01 -9.88
CA LEU A 65 15.77 -3.24 -9.08
C LEU A 65 15.81 -2.96 -7.57
N ILE A 66 15.98 -1.69 -7.18
CA ILE A 66 16.29 -1.29 -5.81
C ILE A 66 15.01 -1.03 -5.03
N THR A 67 14.11 -0.17 -5.53
CA THR A 67 12.87 0.21 -4.85
C THR A 67 12.05 -0.98 -4.30
N PRO A 68 11.85 -2.11 -5.03
CA PRO A 68 11.06 -3.22 -4.49
C PRO A 68 11.75 -4.00 -3.35
N LEU A 69 13.04 -3.78 -3.11
CA LEU A 69 13.80 -4.45 -2.06
C LEU A 69 13.86 -3.63 -0.75
N LEU A 70 13.51 -2.34 -0.80
CA LEU A 70 13.63 -1.46 0.35
C LEU A 70 12.51 -1.70 1.36
N CYS A 71 12.86 -1.65 2.63
CA CYS A 71 11.92 -1.57 3.72
C CYS A 71 11.04 -0.33 3.56
N ASN A 72 9.73 -0.55 3.53
CA ASN A 72 8.76 0.52 3.29
C ASN A 72 8.05 0.89 4.59
N TRP A 73 8.04 2.19 4.89
CA TRP A 73 7.57 2.73 6.15
C TRP A 73 6.16 3.34 6.05
N HIS A 74 5.56 3.31 4.87
CA HIS A 74 4.18 3.74 4.65
C HIS A 74 3.22 2.62 5.01
N TYR A 75 2.08 2.96 5.61
CA TYR A 75 1.21 1.98 6.29
C TYR A 75 0.77 0.81 5.42
N GLN A 76 0.19 1.06 4.23
CA GLN A 76 -0.22 -0.03 3.32
C GLN A 76 0.97 -0.82 2.79
N SER A 77 2.07 -0.15 2.49
CA SER A 77 3.28 -0.81 1.98
C SER A 77 3.86 -1.74 3.04
N ALA A 78 3.97 -1.28 4.29
CA ALA A 78 4.41 -2.08 5.42
C ALA A 78 3.48 -3.28 5.66
N ILE A 79 2.15 -3.08 5.58
CA ILE A 79 1.18 -4.18 5.64
C ILE A 79 1.47 -5.22 4.54
N SER A 80 1.66 -4.78 3.30
CA SER A 80 1.91 -5.69 2.17
C SER A 80 3.29 -6.35 2.19
N GLN A 81 4.25 -5.76 2.91
CA GLN A 81 5.60 -6.29 3.07
C GLN A 81 5.62 -7.43 4.10
N TYR A 82 4.90 -7.28 5.22
CA TYR A 82 4.97 -8.23 6.33
C TYR A 82 3.82 -9.23 6.39
N PHE A 83 2.68 -8.91 5.79
CA PHE A 83 1.47 -9.72 5.86
C PHE A 83 0.92 -10.01 4.47
N LYS A 84 0.12 -11.08 4.38
CA LYS A 84 -0.62 -11.37 3.16
C LYS A 84 -1.73 -10.33 3.02
N TYR A 85 -1.55 -9.42 2.07
CA TYR A 85 -2.48 -8.34 1.77
C TYR A 85 -2.95 -8.41 0.32
N GLU A 86 -4.26 -8.54 0.14
CA GLU A 86 -4.88 -8.64 -1.18
C GLU A 86 -6.29 -8.05 -1.15
N ASN A 87 -6.61 -7.18 -2.13
CA ASN A 87 -7.95 -6.60 -2.30
C ASN A 87 -8.53 -5.97 -1.02
N PHE A 88 -7.70 -5.22 -0.29
CA PHE A 88 -8.03 -4.60 1.00
C PHE A 88 -8.29 -5.59 2.15
N ASN A 89 -7.95 -6.86 2.00
CA ASN A 89 -7.99 -7.83 3.09
C ASN A 89 -6.56 -8.16 3.52
N VAL A 90 -6.31 -8.16 4.83
CA VAL A 90 -5.04 -8.58 5.42
C VAL A 90 -5.24 -9.79 6.32
N GLU A 91 -4.37 -10.80 6.16
CA GLU A 91 -4.34 -11.98 7.02
C GLU A 91 -3.19 -11.84 8.04
N ILE A 92 -3.52 -11.77 9.33
CA ILE A 92 -2.54 -11.69 10.44
C ILE A 92 -2.88 -12.76 11.47
N ALA A 93 -1.90 -13.63 11.77
CA ALA A 93 -2.07 -14.73 12.73
C ALA A 93 -3.34 -15.59 12.49
N ARG A 94 -3.63 -15.90 11.22
CA ARG A 94 -4.82 -16.64 10.76
C ARG A 94 -6.17 -15.93 10.99
N LYS A 95 -6.15 -14.62 11.22
CA LYS A 95 -7.33 -13.76 11.26
C LYS A 95 -7.33 -12.83 10.05
N GLU A 96 -8.48 -12.65 9.44
CA GLU A 96 -8.66 -11.73 8.32
C GLU A 96 -9.27 -10.41 8.81
N TYR A 97 -8.72 -9.30 8.31
CA TYR A 97 -9.21 -7.96 8.57
C TYR A 97 -9.50 -7.25 7.24
N ALA A 98 -10.68 -6.66 7.10
CA ALA A 98 -11.05 -5.87 5.93
C ALA A 98 -10.71 -4.39 6.17
N LEU A 99 -9.81 -3.85 5.38
CA LEU A 99 -9.27 -2.49 5.44
C LEU A 99 -9.89 -1.61 4.34
N LYS A 100 -11.22 -1.47 4.38
CA LYS A 100 -12.00 -0.65 3.42
C LYS A 100 -12.63 0.58 4.07
N ASP A 101 -12.35 0.81 5.35
CA ASP A 101 -12.87 1.93 6.12
C ASP A 101 -12.16 3.24 5.79
N ASP A 102 -12.82 4.35 6.13
CA ASP A 102 -12.34 5.70 5.86
C ASP A 102 -10.99 5.99 6.54
N PHE A 103 -10.73 5.40 7.71
CA PHE A 103 -9.47 5.60 8.41
C PHE A 103 -8.31 5.02 7.58
N PHE A 104 -8.42 3.77 7.13
CA PHE A 104 -7.41 3.17 6.27
C PHE A 104 -7.23 3.95 4.96
N LEU A 105 -8.33 4.34 4.31
CA LEU A 105 -8.26 5.06 3.04
C LEU A 105 -7.54 6.41 3.15
N LYS A 106 -7.67 7.11 4.28
CA LYS A 106 -6.96 8.37 4.56
C LYS A 106 -5.50 8.17 4.97
N ASN A 107 -5.15 7.02 5.54
CA ASN A 107 -3.85 6.80 6.19
C ASN A 107 -2.90 5.84 5.47
N LYS A 108 -3.38 5.08 4.48
CA LYS A 108 -2.60 4.03 3.80
C LYS A 108 -1.28 4.50 3.18
N PHE A 109 -1.17 5.79 2.82
CA PHE A 109 0.04 6.39 2.25
C PHE A 109 0.83 7.25 3.23
N ASN A 110 0.39 7.35 4.48
CA ASN A 110 1.16 8.03 5.53
C ASN A 110 2.21 7.06 6.09
N ASP A 111 3.28 7.62 6.64
CA ASP A 111 4.24 6.85 7.43
C ASP A 111 3.60 6.33 8.72
N ILE A 112 4.20 5.27 9.28
CA ILE A 112 3.69 4.59 10.48
C ILE A 112 3.60 5.53 11.70
N GLU A 113 4.48 6.54 11.81
CA GLU A 113 4.45 7.50 12.91
C GLU A 113 3.16 8.35 12.83
N THR A 114 2.91 8.96 11.68
CA THR A 114 1.71 9.75 11.39
C THR A 114 0.43 8.91 11.55
N VAL A 115 0.43 7.65 11.12
CA VAL A 115 -0.72 6.75 11.33
C VAL A 115 -0.97 6.48 12.81
N GLY A 116 0.09 6.36 13.62
CA GLY A 116 -0.03 6.19 15.07
C GLY A 116 -0.67 7.40 15.75
N GLU A 117 -0.31 8.61 15.32
CA GLU A 117 -0.93 9.86 15.81
C GLU A 117 -2.41 9.93 15.42
N ASN A 118 -2.73 9.69 14.15
CA ASN A 118 -4.11 9.72 13.65
C ASN A 118 -4.99 8.66 14.34
N LEU A 119 -4.45 7.46 14.61
CA LEU A 119 -5.18 6.41 15.33
C LEU A 119 -5.49 6.83 16.76
N LYS A 120 -4.56 7.52 17.43
CA LYS A 120 -4.76 8.06 18.78
C LYS A 120 -5.88 9.10 18.80
N GLU A 121 -5.99 9.94 17.78
CA GLU A 121 -7.10 10.89 17.63
C GLU A 121 -8.44 10.18 17.47
N GLU A 122 -8.53 9.15 16.62
CA GLU A 122 -9.76 8.36 16.45
C GLU A 122 -10.21 7.66 17.75
N VAL A 123 -9.25 7.14 18.53
CA VAL A 123 -9.54 6.56 19.85
C VAL A 123 -10.12 7.62 20.80
N GLN A 124 -9.53 8.82 20.84
CA GLN A 124 -10.04 9.91 21.67
C GLN A 124 -11.44 10.36 21.24
N ASP A 125 -11.70 10.41 19.94
CA ASP A 125 -13.02 10.76 19.41
C ASP A 125 -14.07 9.69 19.72
N LEU A 126 -13.69 8.40 19.67
CA LEU A 126 -14.54 7.30 20.12
C LEU A 126 -14.89 7.44 21.61
N GLU A 127 -13.91 7.72 22.46
CA GLU A 127 -14.13 7.92 23.91
C GLU A 127 -15.06 9.10 24.17
N ARG A 128 -14.84 10.25 23.51
CA ARG A 128 -15.72 11.42 23.61
C ARG A 128 -17.15 11.10 23.20
N LYS A 129 -17.33 10.40 22.07
CA LYS A 129 -18.67 10.01 21.59
C LYS A 129 -19.34 9.03 22.55
N ARG A 130 -18.60 8.06 23.13
CA ARG A 130 -19.12 7.15 24.17
C ARG A 130 -19.58 7.87 25.42
N HIS A 131 -18.86 8.90 25.86
CA HIS A 131 -19.25 9.72 27.01
C HIS A 131 -20.47 10.61 26.75
N ASN A 132 -20.73 10.96 25.49
CA ASN A 132 -21.82 11.86 25.10
C ASN A 132 -23.13 11.14 24.74
N ILE A 133 -23.23 9.80 24.88
CA ILE A 133 -24.47 9.01 24.66
C ILE A 133 -25.46 9.23 25.82
N ASN A 134 -25.77 10.48 26.15
CA ASN A 134 -26.69 10.82 27.23
C ASN A 134 -28.17 10.80 26.79
N ASN A 135 -28.45 10.76 25.47
CA ASN A 135 -29.80 10.90 24.93
C ASN A 135 -30.38 9.65 24.23
N TYR A 136 -29.70 8.49 24.26
CA TYR A 136 -30.17 7.21 23.71
C TYR A 136 -30.80 7.29 22.30
N GLN A 137 -30.36 8.23 21.45
CA GLN A 137 -30.78 8.25 20.06
C GLN A 137 -30.11 7.06 19.36
N PHE A 138 -30.90 6.27 18.63
CA PHE A 138 -30.41 5.07 17.96
C PHE A 138 -29.25 5.38 16.99
N ASP A 139 -29.30 6.52 16.30
CA ASP A 139 -28.27 6.97 15.36
C ASP A 139 -26.91 7.21 16.05
N ASP A 140 -26.92 7.73 17.29
CA ASP A 140 -25.69 7.93 18.07
C ASP A 140 -25.05 6.59 18.47
N ILE A 141 -25.88 5.58 18.79
CA ILE A 141 -25.41 4.24 19.18
C ILE A 141 -24.83 3.50 17.97
N GLU A 142 -25.47 3.59 16.81
CA GLU A 142 -24.97 2.97 15.58
C GLU A 142 -23.65 3.62 15.13
N GLY A 143 -23.56 4.94 15.18
CA GLY A 143 -22.34 5.68 14.86
C GLY A 143 -21.16 5.29 15.77
N VAL A 144 -21.39 5.20 17.08
CA VAL A 144 -20.37 4.76 18.04
C VAL A 144 -19.96 3.30 17.80
N THR A 145 -20.92 2.42 17.52
CA THR A 145 -20.63 1.00 17.26
C THR A 145 -19.80 0.82 16.00
N THR A 146 -20.11 1.57 14.95
CA THR A 146 -19.37 1.54 13.68
C THR A 146 -17.95 2.07 13.87
N LEU A 147 -17.80 3.22 14.55
CA LEU A 147 -16.49 3.78 14.86
C LEU A 147 -15.65 2.84 15.74
N SER A 148 -16.27 2.20 16.75
CA SER A 148 -15.58 1.21 17.59
C SER A 148 -14.99 0.08 16.76
N LYS A 149 -15.74 -0.45 15.78
CA LYS A 149 -15.23 -1.51 14.88
C LYS A 149 -14.04 -1.03 14.05
N VAL A 150 -14.10 0.19 13.51
CA VAL A 150 -13.02 0.79 12.72
C VAL A 150 -11.75 0.92 13.56
N VAL A 151 -11.88 1.47 14.77
CA VAL A 151 -10.77 1.63 15.73
C VAL A 151 -10.20 0.27 16.13
N ASP A 152 -11.04 -0.72 16.47
CA ASP A 152 -10.59 -2.05 16.88
C ASP A 152 -9.82 -2.77 15.76
N ILE A 153 -10.33 -2.72 14.52
CA ILE A 153 -9.66 -3.32 13.35
C ILE A 153 -8.30 -2.65 13.13
N ASN A 154 -8.29 -1.32 12.98
CA ASN A 154 -7.08 -0.59 12.63
C ASN A 154 -6.04 -0.64 13.76
N MET A 155 -6.45 -0.63 15.03
CA MET A 155 -5.53 -0.75 16.15
C MET A 155 -4.89 -2.14 16.23
N ASN A 156 -5.63 -3.20 15.95
CA ASN A 156 -5.08 -4.56 15.88
C ASN A 156 -4.07 -4.70 14.75
N VAL A 157 -4.41 -4.21 13.55
CA VAL A 157 -3.51 -4.26 12.38
C VAL A 157 -2.27 -3.39 12.63
N PHE A 158 -2.46 -2.14 13.06
CA PHE A 158 -1.38 -1.19 13.33
C PHE A 158 -0.38 -1.73 14.35
N LYS A 159 -0.86 -2.35 15.44
CA LYS A 159 0.02 -2.97 16.43
C LYS A 159 0.96 -3.99 15.81
N HIS A 160 0.44 -4.89 14.96
CA HIS A 160 1.25 -5.91 14.31
C HIS A 160 2.22 -5.30 13.28
N VAL A 161 1.79 -4.28 12.54
CA VAL A 161 2.66 -3.53 11.62
C VAL A 161 3.79 -2.85 12.39
N LEU A 162 3.49 -2.19 13.51
CA LEU A 162 4.48 -1.54 14.35
C LEU A 162 5.49 -2.53 14.91
N ASP A 163 5.03 -3.70 15.39
CA ASP A 163 5.90 -4.77 15.89
C ASP A 163 6.89 -5.24 14.81
N GLU A 164 6.43 -5.48 13.59
CA GLU A 164 7.32 -5.92 12.49
C GLU A 164 8.24 -4.81 12.00
N THR A 165 7.77 -3.57 11.93
CA THR A 165 8.60 -2.42 11.57
C THR A 165 9.72 -2.20 12.57
N LEU A 166 9.45 -2.28 13.88
CA LEU A 166 10.47 -2.15 14.91
C LEU A 166 11.51 -3.28 14.85
N ARG A 167 11.09 -4.52 14.54
CA ARG A 167 12.02 -5.65 14.35
C ARG A 167 12.96 -5.46 13.17
N ASN A 168 12.51 -4.74 12.13
CA ASN A 168 13.27 -4.52 10.89
C ASN A 168 13.88 -3.11 10.80
N GLN A 169 13.81 -2.31 11.87
CA GLN A 169 14.27 -0.92 11.86
C GLN A 169 15.76 -0.81 11.47
N GLU A 170 16.63 -1.61 12.11
CA GLU A 170 18.07 -1.57 11.84
C GLU A 170 18.40 -1.91 10.37
N LEU A 171 17.64 -2.86 9.79
CA LEU A 171 17.79 -3.24 8.39
C LEU A 171 17.43 -2.06 7.47
N GLY A 172 16.27 -1.43 7.69
CA GLY A 172 15.85 -0.27 6.91
C GLY A 172 16.80 0.92 7.02
N GLU A 173 17.38 1.15 8.20
CA GLU A 173 18.39 2.20 8.40
C GLU A 173 19.67 1.90 7.59
N VAL A 174 20.15 0.66 7.59
CA VAL A 174 21.31 0.25 6.79
C VAL A 174 21.03 0.37 5.29
N GLU A 175 19.87 -0.06 4.82
CA GLU A 175 19.46 0.11 3.42
C GLU A 175 19.54 1.57 2.98
N ILE A 176 18.98 2.50 3.77
CA ILE A 176 19.04 3.94 3.49
C ILE A 176 20.48 4.46 3.47
N LYS A 177 21.35 4.00 4.38
CA LYS A 177 22.78 4.39 4.40
C LYS A 177 23.50 3.91 3.14
N ILE A 178 23.26 2.66 2.72
CA ILE A 178 23.82 2.10 1.48
C ILE A 178 23.35 2.91 0.27
N LEU A 179 22.06 3.26 0.19
CA LEU A 179 21.52 4.09 -0.89
C LEU A 179 22.14 5.49 -0.95
N LYS A 180 22.50 6.05 0.21
CA LYS A 180 23.21 7.35 0.29
C LYS A 180 24.69 7.25 -0.06
N GLY A 181 25.20 6.05 -0.35
CA GLY A 181 26.60 5.81 -0.71
C GLY A 181 27.53 5.68 0.50
N ASN A 182 27.00 5.48 1.71
CA ASN A 182 27.82 5.25 2.89
C ASN A 182 28.38 3.82 2.88
N SER A 183 29.65 3.65 3.28
CA SER A 183 30.26 2.34 3.46
C SER A 183 29.82 1.74 4.81
N GLU A 184 29.07 0.64 4.76
CA GLU A 184 28.65 -0.11 5.96
C GLU A 184 29.40 -1.44 6.04
N ASP A 185 29.80 -1.85 7.25
CA ASP A 185 30.41 -3.15 7.49
C ASP A 185 29.34 -4.25 7.53
N LEU A 186 29.19 -4.95 6.39
CA LEU A 186 28.18 -5.99 6.21
C LEU A 186 28.47 -7.29 6.99
N VAL A 187 29.60 -7.39 7.70
CA VAL A 187 29.95 -8.56 8.52
C VAL A 187 28.89 -8.84 9.60
N LEU A 188 28.16 -7.82 10.06
CA LEU A 188 27.05 -7.97 11.00
C LEU A 188 25.92 -8.86 10.49
N PHE A 189 25.66 -8.88 9.17
CA PHE A 189 24.60 -9.68 8.56
C PHE A 189 25.02 -11.13 8.25
N GLN A 190 26.32 -11.44 8.27
CA GLN A 190 26.83 -12.79 7.94
C GLN A 190 26.56 -13.84 9.03
N LYS A 191 26.32 -13.43 10.28
CA LYS A 191 26.03 -14.37 11.39
C LYS A 191 24.62 -14.97 11.30
N ALA A 192 23.65 -14.27 10.73
CA ALA A 192 22.26 -14.74 10.64
C ALA A 192 22.09 -15.89 9.61
N VAL A 193 22.86 -15.87 8.52
CA VAL A 193 22.75 -16.85 7.42
C VAL A 193 23.29 -18.24 7.81
N LYS A 194 24.16 -18.35 8.81
CA LYS A 194 24.75 -19.65 9.22
C LYS A 194 23.83 -20.54 10.06
N ASN A 195 22.67 -20.06 10.47
CA ASN A 195 21.71 -20.80 11.31
C ASN A 195 20.37 -21.12 10.61
N MET A 196 20.30 -20.97 9.28
CA MET A 196 19.24 -21.51 8.42
C MET A 196 19.77 -22.71 7.64
#